data_AF-A0A8E2DZG9-F1
#
_entry.id   AF-A0A8E2DZG9-F1
#
_cell.length_a   1.000
_cell.length_b   1.000
_cell.length_c   1.000
_cell.angle_alpha   90.00
_cell.angle_beta   90.00
_cell.angle_gamma   90.00
#
_symmetry.space_group_name_H-M   'P 1'
#
loop_
_entity.id
_entity.type
_entity.pdbx_description
1 polymer ?
#
loop_
_entity_poly.entity_id
_entity_poly.type
_entity_poly.pdbx_seq_one_letter_code
_entity_poly.pdbx_strand_id
1 'polypeptide(L)' 'LLENGCVGQVPYEAEVSDEVFAIAGSPTPFVLRSVYSEEGTRAFRMIGSCYVHGLMKGEVL' A
#
# COMPACT_ATOMS: atom_id res chain seq x y z
N LEU A 1 -4.63 6.87 -12.47
CA LEU A 1 -4.04 8.13 -11.96
C LEU A 1 -4.58 8.32 -10.55
N LEU A 2 -3.70 8.40 -9.57
CA LEU A 2 -4.08 8.79 -8.22
C LEU A 2 -4.36 10.30 -8.20
N GLU A 3 -5.21 10.76 -7.29
CA GLU A 3 -5.75 12.13 -7.26
C GLU A 3 -4.69 13.23 -7.15
N ASN A 4 -3.47 12.89 -6.72
CA ASN A 4 -2.32 13.79 -6.58
C ASN A 4 -1.38 13.82 -7.81
N GLY A 5 -1.79 13.25 -8.94
CA GLY A 5 -0.93 13.15 -10.13
C GLY A 5 0.10 12.01 -10.05
N CYS A 6 0.06 11.19 -8.99
CA CYS A 6 0.87 9.97 -8.94
C CYS A 6 0.30 8.89 -9.86
N VAL A 7 1.20 8.10 -10.45
CA VAL A 7 0.85 6.89 -11.19
C VAL A 7 1.36 5.70 -10.39
N GLY A 8 0.46 4.74 -10.18
CA GLY A 8 0.79 3.49 -9.50
C GLY A 8 0.01 2.32 -10.09
N GLN A 9 0.56 1.13 -9.88
CA GLN A 9 -0.05 -0.14 -10.22
C GLN A 9 -0.18 -0.94 -8.93
N VAL A 10 -1.39 -1.44 -8.65
CA VAL A 10 -1.73 -2.22 -7.47
C VAL A 10 -2.14 -3.65 -7.88
N PRO A 11 -2.14 -4.63 -6.95
CA PRO A 11 -2.67 -5.96 -7.20
C PRO A 11 -4.14 -5.91 -7.65
N TYR A 12 -4.58 -6.95 -8.35
CA TYR A 12 -5.95 -7.04 -8.86
C TYR A 12 -6.99 -7.08 -7.72
N GLU A 13 -6.61 -7.62 -6.57
CA GLU A 13 -7.41 -7.76 -5.36
C GLU A 13 -7.53 -6.46 -4.55
N ALA A 14 -6.87 -5.39 -4.98
CA ALA A 14 -6.94 -4.10 -4.31
C ALA A 14 -8.33 -3.49 -4.45
N GLU A 15 -8.84 -2.93 -3.35
CA GLU A 15 -10.15 -2.30 -3.27
C GLU A 15 -10.02 -0.83 -2.86
N VAL A 16 -11.09 -0.07 -3.08
CA VAL A 16 -11.22 1.28 -2.52
C VAL A 16 -11.10 1.16 -0.99
N SER A 17 -10.34 2.08 -0.39
CA SER A 17 -9.96 2.10 1.04
C SER A 17 -8.78 1.20 1.44
N ASP A 18 -8.17 0.46 0.51
CA ASP A 18 -6.85 -0.11 0.75
C ASP A 18 -5.77 1.00 0.76
N GLU A 19 -4.75 0.81 1.58
CA GLU A 19 -3.72 1.81 1.86
C GLU A 19 -2.36 1.32 1.34
N VAL A 20 -1.54 2.22 0.78
CA VAL A 20 -0.18 1.91 0.34
C VAL A 20 0.81 2.20 1.46
N PHE A 21 1.62 1.21 1.81
CA PHE A 21 2.65 1.29 2.83
C PHE A 21 4.05 1.13 2.23
N ALA A 22 4.94 2.05 2.59
CA ALA A 22 6.38 1.84 2.47
C ALA A 22 6.88 1.11 3.73
N ILE A 23 7.27 -0.16 3.60
CA ILE A 23 7.74 -0.96 4.73
C ILE A 23 9.27 -0.86 4.80
N ALA A 24 9.80 -0.42 5.94
CA ALA A 24 11.23 -0.33 6.17
C ALA A 24 11.92 -1.68 5.93
N GLY A 25 12.97 -1.68 5.12
CA GLY A 25 13.71 -2.90 4.74
C GLY A 25 13.13 -3.63 3.51
N SER A 26 11.97 -3.21 2.99
CA SER A 26 11.48 -3.70 1.69
C SER A 26 11.92 -2.77 0.55
N PRO A 27 12.34 -3.32 -0.61
CA PRO A 27 12.66 -2.52 -1.79
C PRO A 27 11.41 -2.00 -2.53
N THR A 28 10.21 -2.44 -2.15
CA THR A 28 8.94 -2.10 -2.84
C THR A 28 7.84 -1.76 -1.83
N PRO A 29 6.90 -0.86 -2.18
CA PRO A 29 5.72 -0.62 -1.36
C PRO A 29 4.71 -1.77 -1.46
N PHE A 30 3.78 -1.83 -0.51
CA PHE A 30 2.72 -2.82 -0.43
C PHE A 30 1.35 -2.18 -0.25
N VAL A 31 0.33 -2.84 -0.79
CA VAL A 31 -1.07 -2.55 -0.49
C VAL A 31 -1.48 -3.37 0.74
N LEU A 32 -1.92 -2.68 1.78
CA LEU A 32 -2.45 -3.29 3.01
C LEU A 32 -3.91 -2.87 3.19
N ARG A 33 -4.73 -3.82 3.65
CA ARG A 33 -6.12 -3.59 4.04
C ARG A 33 -6.25 -3.54 5.55
N SER A 34 -6.85 -2.47 6.07
CA SER A 34 -7.19 -2.39 7.49
C SER A 34 -8.25 -3.45 7.84
N VAL A 35 -7.98 -4.25 8.86
CA VAL A 35 -8.90 -5.24 9.42
C VAL A 35 -8.92 -5.11 10.94
N TYR A 36 -9.92 -5.68 11.60
CA TYR A 36 -10.00 -5.74 13.06
C TYR A 36 -9.93 -7.21 13.49
N SER A 37 -9.12 -7.51 14.51
CA SER A 37 -9.15 -8.82 15.15
C SER A 37 -10.46 -9.05 15.90
N GLU A 38 -10.73 -10.28 16.34
CA GLU A 38 -11.88 -10.59 17.20
C GLU A 38 -11.87 -9.78 18.51
N GLU A 39 -10.68 -9.37 18.97
CA GLU A 39 -10.47 -8.53 20.15
C GLU A 39 -10.61 -7.02 19.85
N GLY A 40 -10.96 -6.63 18.63
CA GLY A 40 -11.14 -5.24 18.22
C GLY A 40 -9.82 -4.48 17.95
N THR A 41 -8.68 -5.18 17.93
CA THR A 41 -7.39 -4.57 17.65
C THR A 41 -7.23 -4.35 16.15
N ARG A 42 -6.80 -3.14 15.73
CA ARG A 42 -6.52 -2.84 14.32
C ARG A 42 -5.32 -3.68 13.86
N ALA A 43 -5.53 -4.44 12.80
CA ALA A 43 -4.52 -5.23 12.12
C ALA A 43 -4.55 -4.92 10.63
N PHE A 44 -3.58 -5.46 9.89
CA PHE A 44 -3.46 -5.24 8.45
C PHE A 44 -3.35 -6.57 7.73
N ARG A 45 -4.19 -6.76 6.70
CA ARG A 45 -4.05 -7.86 5.75
C ARG A 45 -3.16 -7.39 4.60
N MET A 46 -2.13 -8.16 4.29
CA MET A 46 -1.30 -7.92 3.11
C MET A 46 -2.06 -8.34 1.86
N ILE A 47 -2.29 -7.39 0.95
CA ILE A 47 -2.91 -7.66 -0.36
C ILE A 47 -1.82 -8.02 -1.38
N GLY A 48 -0.73 -7.24 -1.43
CA GLY A 48 0.41 -7.56 -2.28
C GLY A 48 1.36 -6.37 -2.46
N SER A 49 2.47 -6.58 -3.17
CA SER A 49 3.36 -5.50 -3.55
C SER A 49 2.72 -4.61 -4.63
N CYS A 50 3.15 -3.35 -4.69
CA CYS A 50 2.69 -2.40 -5.69
C CYS A 50 3.84 -1.58 -6.26
N TYR A 51 3.57 -0.93 -7.38
CA TYR A 51 4.46 0.05 -7.96
C TYR A 51 3.87 1.43 -7.76
N VAL A 52 4.66 2.36 -7.23
CA VAL A 52 4.29 3.77 -7.18
C VAL A 52 5.48 4.58 -7.70
N HIS A 53 5.26 5.29 -8.81
CA HIS A 53 6.35 5.85 -9.63
C HIS A 53 7.30 6.76 -8.85
N GLY A 54 6.80 7.63 -7.96
CA GLY A 54 7.63 8.53 -7.15
C GLY A 54 8.28 7.83 -5.94
N LEU A 55 7.51 7.01 -5.22
CA LEU A 55 7.98 6.22 -4.08
C LEU A 55 9.17 5.33 -4.44
N MET A 56 9.09 4.64 -5.59
CA MET A 56 10.16 3.72 -6.02
C MET A 56 11.36 4.42 -6.67
N LYS A 57 11.31 5.75 -6.86
CA LYS A 57 12.47 6.57 -7.24
C LYS A 57 13.20 7.18 -6.04
N GLY A 58 12.77 6.85 -4.81
CA GLY A 58 13.35 7.41 -3.59
C GLY A 58 12.90 8.85 -3.30
N GLU A 59 11.77 9.29 -3.88
CA GLU A 59 11.18 10.61 -3.61
C GLU A 59 10.46 10.67 -2.26
N VAL A 60 10.44 9.55 -1.52
CA VAL A 60 9.91 9.45 -0.16
C VAL A 60 11.01 8.89 0.74
N LEU A 61 11.63 9.81 1.51
CA LEU A 61 12.48 9.57 2.68
C LEU A 61 12.07 10.56 3.77
#